data_AF-A0A0F9FPB5-F1
#
_entry.id   AF-A0A0F9FPB5-F1
#
_cell.length_a   1.000
_cell.length_b   1.000
_cell.length_c   1.000
_cell.angle_alpha   90.00
_cell.angle_beta   90.00
_cell.angle_gamma   90.00
#
_symmetry.space_group_name_H-M   'P 1'
#
loop_
_entity.id
_entity.type
_entity.pdbx_description
1 polymer ?
#
loop_
_entity_poly.entity_id
_entity_poly.type
_entity_poly.pdbx_seq_one_letter_code
_entity_poly.pdbx_strand_id
1 'polypeptide(L)'
;MELTYQEKRPRIMITMRCNFKCSYCSIPYCDIPEVDGDYWINLINSQPYTEVIFSGGEPMLYKDLYRIIGNINIPYRIYTNLMMWRYEYLELLNPDKCFLYISYHQNKSNNPMDFCNKVLYLYDNGFNLNVHYINVDSLKKEEIEYLGVKYTNDKS
;
A
#
# COMPACT_ATOMS: atom_id res chain seq x y z
N MET A 1 -5.38 1.13 37.47
CA MET A 1 -4.49 0.35 36.60
C MET A 1 -4.80 0.80 35.19
N GLU A 2 -4.08 1.81 34.70
CA GLU A 2 -4.26 2.32 33.35
C GLU A 2 -3.76 1.27 32.38
N LEU A 3 -4.66 0.65 31.61
CA LEU A 3 -4.29 -0.16 30.48
C LEU A 3 -3.64 0.78 29.47
N THR A 4 -2.35 0.60 29.24
CA THR A 4 -1.59 1.30 28.21
C THR A 4 -2.33 1.15 26.88
N TYR A 5 -2.67 2.28 26.26
CA TYR A 5 -3.39 2.34 24.99
C TYR A 5 -2.48 1.75 23.91
N GLN A 6 -2.55 0.44 23.67
CA GLN A 6 -1.91 -0.17 22.51
C GLN A 6 -2.61 0.37 21.27
N GLU A 7 -1.86 1.06 20.41
CA GLU A 7 -2.37 1.54 19.14
C GLU A 7 -2.89 0.35 18.32
N LYS A 8 -4.20 0.35 18.06
CA LYS A 8 -4.83 -0.70 17.27
C LYS A 8 -4.82 -0.30 15.81
N ARG A 9 -3.86 -0.87 15.06
CA ARG A 9 -3.64 -0.61 13.63
C ARG A 9 -3.81 -1.90 12.80
N PRO A 10 -5.04 -2.39 12.58
CA PRO A 10 -5.24 -3.65 11.87
C PRO A 10 -4.73 -3.58 10.43
N ARG A 11 -4.11 -4.66 9.99
CA ARG A 11 -3.79 -4.91 8.57
C ARG A 11 -4.91 -5.74 7.95
N ILE A 12 -5.59 -5.16 6.98
CA ILE A 12 -6.67 -5.78 6.21
C ILE A 12 -6.11 -6.19 4.85
N MET A 13 -6.17 -7.48 4.56
CA MET A 13 -5.88 -8.00 3.23
C MET A 13 -7.16 -7.92 2.40
N ILE A 14 -7.39 -6.77 1.78
CA ILE A 14 -8.71 -6.40 1.23
C ILE A 14 -9.04 -7.18 -0.06
N THR A 15 -8.02 -7.69 -0.72
CA THR A 15 -8.13 -8.56 -1.90
C THR A 15 -6.88 -9.44 -1.99
N MET A 16 -7.02 -10.65 -2.54
CA MET A 16 -5.89 -11.48 -2.94
C MET A 16 -5.54 -11.32 -4.43
N ARG A 17 -6.32 -10.54 -5.18
CA ARG A 17 -6.06 -10.26 -6.59
C ARG A 17 -4.87 -9.33 -6.72
N CYS A 18 -3.95 -9.64 -7.63
CA CYS A 18 -2.79 -8.82 -7.92
C CYS A 18 -2.48 -8.84 -9.41
N ASN A 19 -2.08 -7.69 -9.96
CA ASN A 19 -1.59 -7.55 -11.32
C ASN A 19 -0.16 -8.11 -11.48
N PHE A 20 0.56 -8.36 -10.38
CA PHE A 20 1.87 -9.00 -10.38
C PHE A 20 1.80 -10.47 -9.96
N LYS A 21 2.64 -11.29 -10.60
CA LYS A 21 2.96 -12.67 -10.20
C LYS A 21 4.43 -12.72 -9.80
N CYS A 22 4.68 -12.38 -8.53
CA CYS A 22 6.02 -12.36 -7.95
C CYS A 22 6.40 -13.75 -7.41
N SER A 23 7.58 -14.25 -7.73
CA SER A 23 8.06 -15.58 -7.34
C SER A 23 8.19 -15.78 -5.81
N TYR A 24 8.40 -14.69 -5.09
CA TYR A 24 8.57 -14.65 -3.64
C TYR A 24 7.27 -14.32 -2.88
N CYS A 25 6.16 -14.10 -3.58
CA CYS A 25 4.90 -13.69 -2.98
C CYS A 25 3.96 -14.88 -2.82
N SER A 26 3.39 -15.04 -1.63
CA SER A 26 2.41 -16.09 -1.34
C SER A 26 0.99 -15.74 -1.78
N ILE A 27 0.69 -14.44 -1.95
CA ILE A 27 -0.67 -13.94 -2.23
C ILE A 27 -1.33 -14.56 -3.47
N PRO A 28 -0.63 -14.74 -4.61
CA PRO A 28 -1.24 -15.35 -5.79
C PRO A 28 -1.74 -16.80 -5.58
N TYR A 29 -1.36 -17.43 -4.48
CA TYR A 29 -1.78 -18.79 -4.09
C TYR A 29 -2.86 -18.79 -3.00
N CYS A 30 -3.33 -17.62 -2.56
CA CYS A 30 -4.41 -17.49 -1.60
C CYS A 30 -5.74 -17.27 -2.34
N ASP A 31 -6.69 -18.19 -2.16
CA ASP A 31 -8.05 -18.06 -2.69
C ASP A 31 -9.00 -17.75 -1.52
N ILE A 32 -8.98 -16.51 -1.07
CA ILE A 32 -9.85 -16.01 0.01
C ILE A 32 -10.89 -15.08 -0.64
N PRO A 33 -12.20 -15.35 -0.45
CA PRO A 33 -13.25 -14.50 -0.98
C PRO A 33 -13.16 -13.06 -0.47
N GLU A 34 -13.43 -12.11 -1.36
CA GLU A 34 -13.54 -10.70 -1.00
C GLU A 34 -14.81 -10.47 -0.18
N VAL A 35 -14.64 -9.79 0.96
CA VAL A 35 -15.76 -9.29 1.76
C VAL A 35 -16.24 -7.97 1.18
N ASP A 36 -17.53 -7.66 1.30
CA ASP A 36 -18.11 -6.42 0.78
C ASP A 36 -17.61 -5.16 1.50
N GLY A 37 -17.73 -4.01 0.84
CA GLY A 37 -17.28 -2.75 1.41
C GLY A 37 -18.10 -2.26 2.61
N ASP A 38 -19.38 -2.62 2.73
CA ASP A 38 -20.24 -2.16 3.82
C ASP A 38 -19.80 -2.79 5.14
N TYR A 39 -19.46 -4.07 5.10
CA TYR A 39 -18.84 -4.78 6.20
C TYR A 39 -17.57 -4.08 6.67
N TRP A 40 -16.66 -3.72 5.76
CA TRP A 40 -15.41 -3.06 6.14
C TRP A 40 -15.64 -1.67 6.73
N ILE A 41 -16.52 -0.86 6.14
CA ILE A 41 -16.88 0.47 6.66
C ILE A 41 -17.45 0.33 8.08
N ASN A 42 -18.42 -0.58 8.27
CA ASN A 42 -19.05 -0.82 9.56
C ASN A 42 -18.04 -1.32 10.60
N LEU A 43 -17.19 -2.29 10.23
CA LEU A 43 -16.17 -2.82 11.13
C LEU A 43 -15.19 -1.73 11.55
N ILE A 44 -14.59 -1.02 10.59
CA ILE A 44 -13.56 0.00 10.88
C ILE A 44 -14.12 1.12 11.76
N ASN A 45 -15.32 1.63 11.44
CA ASN A 45 -15.94 2.71 12.20
C ASN A 45 -16.47 2.27 13.59
N SER A 46 -16.74 0.97 13.79
CA SER A 46 -17.20 0.45 15.09
C SER A 46 -16.09 0.17 16.10
N GLN A 47 -14.83 0.20 15.66
CA GLN A 47 -13.68 -0.18 16.47
C GLN A 47 -12.84 1.05 16.84
N PRO A 48 -12.17 1.06 18.01
CA PRO A 48 -11.29 2.15 18.41
C PRO A 48 -9.91 2.01 17.73
N TYR A 49 -9.89 1.93 16.40
CA TYR A 49 -8.67 1.90 15.60
C TYR A 49 -8.11 3.30 15.43
N THR A 50 -6.79 3.44 15.50
CA THR A 50 -6.11 4.72 15.25
C THR A 50 -5.67 4.88 13.80
N GLU A 51 -5.52 3.76 13.09
CA GLU A 51 -5.15 3.70 11.68
C GLU A 51 -5.64 2.34 11.13
N VAL A 52 -5.89 2.23 9.83
CA VAL A 52 -6.07 0.94 9.15
C VAL A 52 -5.08 0.77 8.00
N ILE A 53 -4.55 -0.44 7.83
CA ILE A 53 -3.60 -0.74 6.76
C ILE A 53 -4.26 -1.63 5.72
N PHE A 54 -4.47 -1.11 4.51
CA PHE A 54 -4.94 -1.86 3.36
C PHE A 54 -3.76 -2.51 2.62
N SER A 55 -3.84 -3.82 2.45
CA SER A 55 -2.83 -4.65 1.79
C SER A 55 -3.48 -5.90 1.16
N GLY A 56 -2.70 -6.94 0.88
CA GLY A 56 -3.14 -8.16 0.22
C GLY A 56 -2.37 -8.34 -1.08
N GLY A 57 -3.09 -8.48 -2.19
CA GLY A 57 -2.53 -8.43 -3.54
C GLY A 57 -2.22 -7.00 -3.96
N GLU A 58 -2.97 -6.47 -4.91
CA GLU A 58 -2.97 -5.05 -5.24
C GLU A 58 -4.29 -4.45 -4.75
N PRO A 59 -4.31 -3.69 -3.63
CA PRO A 59 -5.52 -3.10 -3.07
C PRO A 59 -6.31 -2.27 -4.09
N MET A 60 -5.64 -1.60 -5.04
CA MET A 60 -6.32 -0.81 -6.07
C MET A 60 -7.19 -1.65 -7.03
N LEU A 61 -7.09 -2.98 -7.00
CA LEU A 61 -7.99 -3.87 -7.75
C LEU A 61 -9.30 -4.18 -7.00
N TYR A 62 -9.36 -3.90 -5.69
CA TYR A 62 -10.56 -4.11 -4.90
C TYR A 62 -11.62 -3.04 -5.23
N LYS A 63 -12.79 -3.50 -5.68
CA LYS A 63 -13.82 -2.64 -6.29
C LYS A 63 -14.35 -1.55 -5.35
N ASP A 64 -14.39 -1.82 -4.05
CA ASP A 64 -14.97 -0.93 -3.04
C ASP A 64 -13.91 -0.10 -2.30
N LEU A 65 -12.62 -0.15 -2.68
CA LEU A 65 -11.56 0.50 -1.91
C LEU A 65 -11.81 2.00 -1.73
N TYR A 66 -12.08 2.71 -2.82
CA TYR A 66 -12.36 4.15 -2.81
C TYR A 66 -13.61 4.50 -2.00
N ARG A 67 -14.62 3.63 -2.03
CA ARG A 67 -15.82 3.80 -1.23
C ARG A 67 -15.53 3.66 0.25
N ILE A 68 -14.72 2.66 0.64
CA ILE A 68 -14.31 2.46 2.03
C ILE A 68 -13.54 3.68 2.53
N ILE A 69 -12.48 4.08 1.84
CA ILE A 69 -11.61 5.17 2.32
C ILE A 69 -12.33 6.54 2.37
N GLY A 70 -13.33 6.75 1.50
CA GLY A 70 -14.20 7.94 1.55
C GLY A 70 -15.21 7.94 2.70
N ASN A 71 -15.46 6.79 3.36
CA ASN A 71 -16.46 6.63 4.42
C ASN A 71 -15.88 6.23 5.78
N ILE A 72 -14.56 6.08 5.91
CA ILE A 72 -13.88 5.88 7.20
C ILE A 72 -13.33 7.21 7.72
N ASN A 73 -13.40 7.41 9.03
CA ASN A 73 -13.01 8.69 9.63
C ASN A 73 -11.56 8.73 10.11
N ILE A 74 -10.90 7.58 10.18
CA ILE A 74 -9.53 7.42 10.67
C ILE A 74 -8.50 7.50 9.53
N PRO A 75 -7.23 7.79 9.83
CA PRO A 75 -6.14 7.63 8.89
C PRO A 75 -6.01 6.20 8.35
N TYR A 76 -5.46 6.07 7.16
CA TYR A 76 -5.25 4.79 6.52
C TYR A 76 -3.95 4.75 5.73
N ARG A 77 -3.44 3.52 5.58
CA ARG A 77 -2.24 3.22 4.81
C ARG A 77 -2.57 2.26 3.68
N ILE A 78 -2.02 2.50 2.50
CA ILE A 78 -2.20 1.63 1.35
C ILE A 78 -0.84 1.09 0.91
N TYR A 79 -0.71 -0.24 0.90
CA TYR A 79 0.44 -0.93 0.30
C TYR A 79 0.11 -1.23 -1.17
N THR A 80 0.82 -0.62 -2.11
CA THR A 80 0.52 -0.72 -3.55
C THR A 80 1.79 -0.82 -4.38
N ASN A 81 1.70 -1.44 -5.57
CA ASN A 81 2.76 -1.41 -6.57
C ASN A 81 2.65 -0.23 -7.56
N LEU A 82 1.63 0.61 -7.42
CA LEU A 82 1.39 1.84 -8.21
C LEU A 82 1.19 1.63 -9.72
N MET A 83 1.16 0.39 -10.22
CA MET A 83 1.01 0.14 -11.65
C MET A 83 -0.44 0.36 -12.14
N MET A 84 -1.41 0.17 -11.24
CA MET A 84 -2.83 0.42 -11.52
C MET A 84 -3.24 1.87 -11.23
N TRP A 85 -2.30 2.69 -10.77
CA TRP A 85 -2.57 4.08 -10.41
C TRP A 85 -3.00 4.90 -11.62
N ARG A 86 -4.05 5.70 -11.44
CA ARG A 86 -4.51 6.72 -12.40
C ARG A 86 -4.62 8.05 -11.67
N TYR A 87 -4.30 9.13 -12.36
CA TYR A 87 -4.34 10.48 -11.79
C TYR A 87 -5.72 10.87 -11.27
N GLU A 88 -6.78 10.40 -11.91
CA GLU A 88 -8.18 10.59 -11.52
C GLU A 88 -8.48 10.07 -10.09
N TYR A 89 -7.73 9.10 -9.59
CA TYR A 89 -7.93 8.56 -8.25
C TYR A 89 -7.38 9.44 -7.13
N LEU A 90 -6.59 10.48 -7.46
CA LEU A 90 -6.14 11.46 -6.47
C LEU A 90 -7.30 12.20 -5.82
N GLU A 91 -8.29 12.60 -6.61
CA GLU A 91 -9.44 13.36 -6.12
C GLU A 91 -10.26 12.57 -5.10
N LEU A 92 -10.08 11.24 -5.05
CA LEU A 92 -10.75 10.34 -4.13
C LEU A 92 -9.98 10.13 -2.82
N LEU A 93 -8.76 10.65 -2.73
CA LEU A 93 -7.87 10.46 -1.58
C LEU A 93 -7.66 11.76 -0.83
N ASN A 94 -7.64 11.66 0.50
CA ASN A 94 -7.29 12.78 1.36
C ASN A 94 -5.80 12.67 1.75
N PRO A 95 -4.92 13.59 1.31
CA PRO A 95 -3.48 13.55 1.62
C PRO A 95 -3.18 13.56 3.13
N ASP A 96 -4.03 14.20 3.94
CA ASP A 96 -3.87 14.27 5.41
C ASP A 96 -4.22 12.95 6.10
N LYS A 97 -5.00 12.08 5.43
CA LYS A 97 -5.41 10.78 5.96
C LYS A 97 -4.69 9.60 5.32
N CYS A 98 -4.05 9.79 4.17
CA CYS A 98 -3.54 8.72 3.32
C CYS A 98 -2.02 8.60 3.40
N PHE A 99 -1.54 7.47 3.90
CA PHE A 99 -0.13 7.07 3.88
C PHE A 99 0.11 6.02 2.80
N LEU A 100 0.98 6.30 1.83
CA LEU A 100 1.27 5.37 0.73
C LEU A 100 2.56 4.60 1.01
N TYR A 101 2.47 3.28 0.98
CA TYR A 101 3.61 2.37 1.03
C TYR A 101 3.76 1.71 -0.33
N ILE A 102 4.69 2.23 -1.12
CA ILE A 102 4.78 1.96 -2.54
C ILE A 102 5.89 0.95 -2.79
N SER A 103 5.57 -0.22 -3.33
CA SER A 103 6.55 -1.25 -3.68
C SER A 103 7.06 -1.03 -5.10
N TYR A 104 8.36 -0.78 -5.26
CA TYR A 104 9.01 -0.74 -6.55
C TYR A 104 9.66 -2.10 -6.85
N HIS A 105 9.28 -2.70 -7.97
CA HIS A 105 9.79 -3.99 -8.41
C HIS A 105 10.59 -3.79 -9.70
N GLN A 106 11.92 -3.79 -9.62
CA GLN A 106 12.80 -3.48 -10.76
C GLN A 106 12.49 -4.35 -11.99
N ASN A 107 12.24 -5.64 -11.79
CA ASN A 107 11.99 -6.60 -12.87
C ASN A 107 10.53 -6.65 -13.36
N LYS A 108 9.64 -5.81 -12.80
CA LYS A 108 8.22 -5.76 -13.18
C LYS A 108 7.77 -4.40 -13.70
N SER A 109 8.49 -3.33 -13.36
CA SER A 109 8.26 -2.02 -13.97
C SER A 109 8.98 -1.94 -15.31
N ASN A 110 8.22 -1.98 -16.40
CA ASN A 110 8.78 -1.84 -17.75
C ASN A 110 9.34 -0.42 -18.01
N ASN A 111 9.04 0.55 -17.14
CA ASN A 111 9.52 1.92 -17.25
C ASN A 111 9.77 2.51 -15.85
N PRO A 112 11.03 2.47 -15.35
CA PRO A 112 11.41 3.07 -14.08
C PRO A 112 11.05 4.56 -13.98
N MET A 113 11.14 5.30 -15.09
CA MET A 113 10.83 6.73 -15.11
C MET A 113 9.33 7.00 -14.93
N ASP A 114 8.46 6.18 -15.51
CA ASP A 114 7.01 6.27 -15.27
C ASP A 114 6.68 6.10 -13.77
N PHE A 115 7.31 5.13 -13.13
CA PHE A 115 7.16 4.94 -11.68
C PHE A 115 7.64 6.17 -10.90
N CYS A 116 8.84 6.68 -11.19
CA CYS A 116 9.37 7.88 -10.55
C CYS A 116 8.44 9.09 -10.74
N ASN A 117 7.92 9.30 -11.96
CA ASN A 117 7.00 10.40 -12.25
C ASN A 117 5.70 10.29 -11.44
N LYS A 118 5.15 9.08 -11.26
CA LYS A 118 3.97 8.86 -10.41
C LYS A 118 4.27 9.15 -8.94
N VAL A 119 5.42 8.73 -8.43
CA VAL A 119 5.83 9.00 -7.04
C VAL A 119 6.04 10.50 -6.82
N LEU A 120 6.75 11.18 -7.72
CA LEU A 120 6.97 12.63 -7.65
C LEU A 120 5.64 13.38 -7.71
N TYR A 121 4.75 12.98 -8.61
CA TYR A 121 3.42 13.57 -8.71
C TYR A 121 2.62 13.44 -7.40
N LEU A 122 2.67 12.28 -6.72
CA LEU A 122 2.04 12.11 -5.41
C LEU A 122 2.67 12.99 -4.34
N TYR A 123 4.00 13.05 -4.31
CA TYR A 123 4.75 13.87 -3.37
C TYR A 123 4.41 15.36 -3.54
N ASP A 124 4.40 15.87 -4.77
CA ASP A 124 4.09 17.26 -5.09
C ASP A 124 2.63 17.63 -4.76
N ASN A 125 1.73 16.65 -4.66
CA ASN A 125 0.34 16.82 -4.22
C ASN A 125 0.14 16.57 -2.71
N GLY A 126 1.22 16.56 -1.91
CA GLY A 126 1.17 16.57 -0.45
C GLY A 126 0.96 15.19 0.20
N PHE A 127 1.08 14.09 -0.55
CA PHE A 127 0.93 12.76 0.03
C PHE A 127 2.14 12.36 0.88
N ASN A 128 1.86 11.75 2.02
CA ASN A 128 2.87 11.06 2.82
C ASN A 128 3.15 9.68 2.20
N LEU A 129 4.37 9.46 1.73
CA LEU A 129 4.74 8.22 1.04
C LEU A 129 6.09 7.64 1.48
N ASN A 130 6.20 6.32 1.42
CA ASN A 130 7.44 5.55 1.53
C ASN A 130 7.57 4.65 0.31
N VAL A 131 8.75 4.63 -0.31
CA VAL A 131 9.05 3.73 -1.42
C VAL A 131 9.91 2.57 -0.93
N HIS A 132 9.38 1.35 -1.09
CA HIS A 132 10.02 0.10 -0.74
C HIS A 132 10.58 -0.52 -2.01
N TYR A 133 11.90 -0.50 -2.17
CA TYR A 133 12.56 -1.14 -3.28
C TYR A 133 12.66 -2.65 -3.03
N ILE A 134 12.05 -3.46 -3.90
CA ILE A 134 12.06 -4.91 -3.79
C ILE A 134 13.01 -5.49 -4.84
N ASN A 135 14.13 -6.03 -4.34
CA ASN A 135 15.05 -6.82 -5.13
C ASN A 135 15.10 -8.25 -4.60
N VAL A 136 14.77 -9.19 -5.49
CA VAL A 136 14.74 -10.63 -5.22
C VAL A 136 15.80 -11.40 -6.00
N ASP A 137 16.57 -10.69 -6.83
CA ASP A 137 17.83 -11.18 -7.35
C ASP A 137 18.95 -10.71 -6.43
N SER A 138 20.08 -11.42 -6.38
CA SER A 138 21.25 -10.96 -5.63
C SER A 138 21.69 -9.59 -6.14
N LEU A 139 21.57 -8.56 -5.29
CA LEU A 139 21.99 -7.19 -5.59
C LEU A 139 23.43 -7.15 -6.07
N LYS A 140 23.68 -6.54 -7.23
CA LYS A 140 25.04 -6.12 -7.59
C LYS A 140 25.37 -4.86 -6.81
N LYS A 141 26.61 -4.77 -6.33
CA LYS A 141 27.07 -3.67 -5.45
C LYS A 141 26.86 -2.29 -6.07
N GLU A 142 26.96 -2.18 -7.40
CA GLU A 142 26.79 -0.91 -8.14
C GLU A 142 25.34 -0.38 -8.10
N GLU A 143 24.32 -1.25 -7.99
CA GLU A 143 22.91 -0.87 -7.99
C GLU A 143 22.48 -0.26 -6.64
N ILE A 144 23.14 -0.68 -5.55
CA ILE A 144 22.92 -0.16 -4.19
C ILE A 144 23.39 1.30 -4.09
N GLU A 145 24.53 1.61 -4.72
CA GLU A 145 25.11 2.96 -4.70
C GLU A 145 24.31 3.96 -5.55
N TYR A 146 23.69 3.50 -6.66
CA TYR A 146 22.90 4.34 -7.56
C TYR A 146 21.59 4.84 -6.94
N LEU A 147 20.95 4.04 -6.09
CA LEU A 147 19.60 4.34 -5.59
C LEU A 147 19.58 5.22 -4.33
N GLY A 148 20.73 5.52 -3.71
CA GLY A 148 20.80 6.40 -2.52
C GLY A 148 19.97 5.94 -1.31
N VAL A 149 19.57 4.66 -1.26
CA VAL A 149 18.61 4.14 -0.28
C VAL A 149 19.33 3.92 1.06
N LYS A 150 18.90 4.63 2.11
CA LYS A 150 19.17 4.22 3.49
C LYS A 150 18.41 2.92 3.75
N TYR A 151 19.13 1.81 3.80
CA TYR A 151 18.59 0.49 4.14
C TYR A 151 18.04 0.52 5.59
N THR A 152 16.71 0.51 5.76
CA THR A 152 16.09 0.10 7.02
C THR A 152 15.74 -1.37 6.90
N ASN A 153 16.60 -2.23 7.43
CA ASN A 153 16.28 -3.64 7.62
C ASN A 153 15.19 -3.74 8.69
N ASP A 154 13.92 -3.70 8.29
CA ASP A 154 12.83 -4.19 9.13
C ASP A 154 12.91 -5.72 9.12
N LYS A 155 13.68 -6.27 10.05
CA LYS A 155 13.54 -7.67 10.45
C LYS A 155 12.27 -7.77 11.29
N SER A 156 11.26 -8.42 10.73
CA SER A 156 10.12 -8.98 11.47
C SER A 156 10.56 -10.01 12.49
#